data_AF-A0AAT9LIN0-F1
#
_entry.id   AF-A0AAT9LIN0-F1
#
_cell.length_a   1.000
_cell.length_b   1.000
_cell.length_c   1.000
_cell.angle_alpha   90.00
_cell.angle_beta   90.00
_cell.angle_gamma   90.00
#
_symmetry.space_group_name_H-M   'P 1'
#
loop_
_entity.id
_entity.type
_entity.pdbx_description
1 polymer ?
#
loop_
_entity_poly.entity_id
_entity_poly.type
_entity_poly.pdbx_seq_one_letter_code
_entity_poly.pdbx_strand_id
1 'polypeptide(L)'
;MSGYDLVRFFDGSTGWIWAAPQSQIYPMLRRMEQAGLIAGDEEARGPRLTRTVYSVTEKGHAELASWLGVAHDAAPPRDPFMVQALNFDMIPAAEAVAVLDAFIAEQDKAATEAEAHRDRLLRKDTALLKERLSRRDPEEHDRIARLKAHVFDGIAAVARAKAEWAREGQRLLES
;
A
#
# COMPACT_ATOMS: atom_id res chain seq x y z
N MET A 1 14.39 12.12 -2.26
CA MET A 1 14.66 10.81 -1.61
C MET A 1 15.50 9.95 -2.53
N SER A 2 16.39 9.10 -2.01
CA SER A 2 17.13 8.19 -2.90
C SER A 2 16.25 7.04 -3.40
N GLY A 3 16.65 6.40 -4.51
CA GLY A 3 15.96 5.20 -5.02
C GLY A 3 15.86 4.08 -3.98
N TYR A 4 16.92 3.90 -3.18
CA TYR A 4 16.92 2.96 -2.07
C TYR A 4 15.91 3.32 -0.98
N ASP A 5 15.81 4.61 -0.63
CA ASP A 5 14.80 5.07 0.33
C ASP A 5 13.39 4.78 -0.19
N LEU A 6 13.12 5.09 -1.46
CA LEU A 6 11.83 4.85 -2.10
C LEU A 6 11.44 3.37 -2.03
N VAL A 7 12.35 2.46 -2.40
CA VAL A 7 12.17 1.02 -2.28
C VAL A 7 11.77 0.62 -0.85
N ARG A 8 12.55 1.05 0.14
CA ARG A 8 12.28 0.73 1.55
C ARG A 8 10.92 1.25 2.02
N PHE A 9 10.44 2.36 1.47
CA PHE A 9 9.09 2.82 1.75
C PHE A 9 8.03 1.97 1.06
N PHE A 10 8.22 1.61 -0.22
CA PHE A 10 7.35 0.67 -0.94
C PHE A 10 7.22 -0.69 -0.25
N ASP A 11 8.31 -1.20 0.33
CA ASP A 11 8.33 -2.43 1.13
C ASP A 11 7.65 -2.27 2.50
N GLY A 12 7.37 -1.03 2.92
CA GLY A 12 6.64 -0.70 4.13
C GLY A 12 5.13 -0.60 3.92
N SER A 13 4.47 0.32 4.63
CA SER A 13 3.01 0.44 4.66
C SER A 13 2.36 0.83 3.33
N THR A 14 3.12 1.37 2.36
CA THR A 14 2.59 1.60 1.01
C THR A 14 2.45 0.31 0.21
N GLY A 15 3.20 -0.74 0.55
CA GLY A 15 3.06 -2.07 -0.05
C GLY A 15 1.71 -2.71 0.21
N TRP A 16 1.02 -2.32 1.29
CA TRP A 16 -0.36 -2.75 1.58
C TRP A 16 -1.39 -2.14 0.63
N ILE A 17 -1.08 -0.99 0.02
CA ILE A 17 -1.94 -0.31 -0.97
C ILE A 17 -1.53 -0.73 -2.38
N TRP A 18 -0.23 -0.74 -2.65
CA TRP A 18 0.33 -1.05 -3.94
C TRP A 18 1.74 -1.62 -3.80
N ALA A 19 1.87 -2.92 -4.04
CA ALA A 19 3.17 -3.59 -4.09
C ALA A 19 3.86 -3.33 -5.43
N ALA A 20 5.11 -2.89 -5.39
CA ALA A 20 5.95 -2.74 -6.57
C ALA A 20 7.33 -3.34 -6.28
N PRO A 21 7.76 -4.41 -6.96
CA PRO A 21 9.09 -4.96 -6.78
C PRO A 21 10.16 -3.95 -7.18
N GLN A 22 11.35 -4.07 -6.59
CA GLN A 22 12.49 -3.19 -6.88
C GLN A 22 12.81 -3.12 -8.38
N SER A 23 12.66 -4.25 -9.08
CA SER A 23 12.84 -4.36 -10.52
C SER A 23 11.89 -3.49 -11.33
N GLN A 24 10.77 -3.04 -10.76
CA GLN A 24 9.84 -2.09 -11.38
C GLN A 24 10.08 -0.64 -10.93
N ILE A 25 10.49 -0.40 -9.68
CA ILE A 25 10.70 0.94 -9.13
C ILE A 25 11.81 1.69 -9.89
N TYR A 26 13.01 1.10 -10.01
CA TYR A 26 14.14 1.80 -10.64
C TYR A 26 13.92 2.14 -12.11
N PRO A 27 13.40 1.23 -12.97
CA PRO A 27 13.06 1.60 -14.34
C PRO A 27 11.98 2.67 -14.42
N MET A 28 11.01 2.68 -13.50
CA MET A 28 9.98 3.70 -13.49
C MET A 28 10.56 5.07 -13.13
N LEU A 29 11.45 5.16 -12.14
CA LEU A 29 12.14 6.40 -11.80
C LEU A 29 12.90 6.97 -13.01
N ARG A 30 13.64 6.13 -13.74
CA ARG A 30 14.32 6.55 -14.97
C ARG A 30 13.35 7.07 -16.03
N ARG A 31 12.20 6.42 -16.22
CA ARG A 31 11.17 6.88 -17.18
C ARG A 31 10.55 8.21 -16.74
N MET A 32 10.25 8.36 -15.45
CA MET A 32 9.70 9.60 -14.90
C MET A 32 10.69 10.76 -15.05
N GLU A 33 11.98 10.50 -14.86
CA GLU A 33 13.06 11.48 -15.06
C GLU A 33 13.19 11.86 -16.54
N GLN A 34 13.21 10.89 -17.44
CA GLN A 34 13.22 11.13 -18.90
C GLN A 34 11.98 11.92 -19.35
N ALA A 35 10.83 11.71 -18.71
CA ALA A 35 9.61 12.46 -18.96
C ALA A 35 9.60 13.85 -18.29
N GLY A 36 10.62 14.20 -17.51
CA GLY A 36 10.73 15.47 -16.78
C GLY A 36 9.76 15.60 -15.61
N LEU A 37 9.20 14.50 -15.11
CA LEU A 37 8.28 14.47 -13.95
C LEU A 37 9.03 14.51 -12.62
N ILE A 38 10.27 14.03 -12.60
CA ILE A 38 11.18 14.09 -11.47
C ILE A 38 12.55 14.55 -11.96
N ALA A 39 13.36 15.07 -11.05
CA ALA A 39 14.78 15.38 -11.27
C ALA A 39 15.64 14.54 -10.30
N GLY A 40 16.71 13.95 -10.79
CA GLY A 40 17.71 13.26 -9.99
C GLY A 40 18.97 14.09 -9.80
N ASP A 41 19.29 14.43 -8.55
CA ASP A 41 20.53 15.13 -8.19
C ASP A 41 21.53 14.14 -7.57
N GLU A 42 22.81 14.24 -7.96
CA GLU A 42 23.86 13.44 -7.33
C GLU A 42 24.29 14.05 -5.98
N GLU A 43 24.03 13.33 -4.90
CA GLU A 43 24.53 13.67 -3.57
C GLU A 43 25.69 12.77 -3.18
N ALA A 44 26.77 13.36 -2.64
CA ALA A 44 27.87 12.59 -2.08
C ALA A 44 27.45 11.84 -0.80
N ARG A 45 27.86 10.57 -0.70
CA ARG A 45 27.73 9.69 0.46
C ARG A 45 29.12 9.25 0.90
N GLY A 46 29.80 10.08 1.69
CA GLY A 46 31.19 9.85 2.09
C GLY A 46 32.19 10.12 0.93
N PRO A 47 33.46 9.67 1.06
CA PRO A 47 34.53 10.14 0.17
C PRO A 47 34.47 9.65 -1.28
N ARG A 48 33.70 8.60 -1.59
CA ARG A 48 33.75 7.90 -2.90
C ARG A 48 32.41 7.42 -3.45
N LEU A 49 31.31 7.52 -2.71
CA LEU A 49 30.01 7.05 -3.17
C LEU A 49 29.13 8.25 -3.47
N THR A 50 28.41 8.23 -4.57
CA THR A 50 27.31 9.14 -4.85
C THR A 50 25.99 8.38 -4.77
N ARG A 51 24.92 9.08 -4.42
CA ARG A 51 23.55 8.57 -4.50
C ARG A 51 22.72 9.56 -5.29
N THR A 52 21.86 9.07 -6.17
CA THR A 52 20.86 9.91 -6.82
C THR A 52 19.72 10.16 -5.85
N VAL A 53 19.41 11.42 -5.60
CA VAL A 53 18.26 11.85 -4.82
C VAL A 53 17.25 12.47 -5.77
N TYR A 54 16.04 11.90 -5.77
CA TYR A 54 14.96 12.36 -6.62
C TYR A 54 14.10 13.42 -5.92
N SER A 55 13.75 14.45 -6.66
CA SER A 55 12.74 15.46 -6.33
C SER A 55 11.65 15.49 -7.40
N VAL A 56 10.43 15.86 -7.03
CA VAL A 56 9.32 16.02 -7.98
C VAL A 56 9.43 17.41 -8.60
N THR A 57 9.31 17.51 -9.92
CA THR A 57 9.33 18.81 -10.64
C THR A 57 7.94 19.47 -10.61
N GLU A 58 7.84 20.74 -10.97
CA GLU A 58 6.55 21.41 -11.22
C GLU A 58 5.67 20.63 -12.22
N LYS A 59 6.28 20.10 -13.29
CA LYS A 59 5.58 19.24 -14.25
C LYS A 59 5.06 17.97 -13.57
N GLY A 60 5.87 17.32 -12.74
CA GLY A 60 5.45 16.16 -11.96
C GLY A 60 4.34 16.46 -10.95
N HIS A 61 4.36 17.63 -10.32
CA HIS A 61 3.30 18.09 -9.42
C HIS A 61 1.99 18.32 -10.16
N ALA A 62 2.03 18.97 -11.34
CA ALA A 62 0.86 19.17 -12.18
C ALA A 62 0.29 17.84 -12.70
N GLU A 63 1.15 16.92 -13.14
CA GLU A 63 0.74 15.57 -13.58
C GLU A 63 0.07 14.80 -12.44
N LEU A 64 0.66 14.82 -11.24
CA LEU A 64 0.08 14.16 -10.07
C LEU A 64 -1.27 14.78 -9.68
N ALA A 65 -1.39 16.11 -9.70
CA ALA A 65 -2.64 16.80 -9.38
C ALA A 65 -3.73 16.48 -10.40
N SER A 66 -3.38 16.45 -11.69
CA SER A 66 -4.28 16.02 -12.76
C SER A 66 -4.77 14.60 -12.53
N TRP A 67 -3.85 13.66 -12.30
CA TRP A 67 -4.18 12.26 -12.04
C TRP A 67 -5.10 12.08 -10.83
N LEU A 68 -4.86 12.80 -9.73
CA LEU A 68 -5.71 12.75 -8.53
C LEU A 68 -7.16 13.25 -8.78
N GLY A 69 -7.37 14.09 -9.80
CA GLY A 69 -8.68 14.61 -10.17
C GLY A 69 -9.46 13.74 -11.16
N VAL A 70 -8.88 12.61 -11.60
CA VAL A 70 -9.49 11.73 -12.61
C VAL A 70 -10.12 10.52 -11.93
N ALA A 71 -11.38 10.24 -12.27
CA ALA A 71 -12.04 9.01 -11.85
C ALA A 71 -11.42 7.80 -12.58
N HIS A 72 -11.23 6.70 -11.86
CA HIS A 72 -10.75 5.45 -12.43
C HIS A 72 -11.88 4.42 -12.48
N ASP A 73 -11.92 3.66 -13.57
CA ASP A 73 -12.72 2.45 -13.64
C ASP A 73 -12.21 1.43 -12.63
N ALA A 74 -13.13 0.64 -12.08
CA ALA A 74 -12.75 -0.49 -11.24
C ALA A 74 -11.90 -1.47 -12.07
N ALA A 75 -10.70 -1.79 -11.58
CA ALA A 75 -9.90 -2.85 -12.18
C ALA A 75 -10.67 -4.18 -12.09
N PRO A 76 -10.60 -5.04 -13.13
CA PRO A 76 -11.20 -6.36 -13.05
C PRO A 76 -10.58 -7.14 -11.88
N PRO A 77 -11.40 -7.86 -11.08
CA PRO A 77 -10.91 -8.58 -9.92
C PRO A 77 -9.93 -9.68 -10.33
N ARG A 78 -8.81 -9.78 -9.62
CA ARG A 78 -7.78 -10.81 -9.78
C ARG A 78 -7.37 -11.32 -8.41
N ASP A 79 -8.21 -12.17 -7.83
CA ASP A 79 -7.99 -12.76 -6.50
C ASP A 79 -7.85 -14.29 -6.63
N PRO A 80 -6.62 -14.84 -6.54
CA PRO A 80 -6.40 -16.28 -6.69
C PRO A 80 -7.09 -17.09 -5.58
N PHE A 81 -7.26 -16.51 -4.38
CA PHE A 81 -7.94 -17.20 -3.29
C PHE A 81 -9.42 -17.41 -3.60
N MET A 82 -10.08 -16.43 -4.21
CA MET A 82 -11.48 -16.56 -4.62
C MET A 82 -11.66 -17.65 -5.68
N VAL A 83 -10.66 -17.86 -6.55
CA VAL A 83 -10.67 -18.98 -7.51
C VAL A 83 -10.51 -20.32 -6.80
N GLN A 84 -9.65 -20.41 -5.77
CA GLN A 84 -9.57 -21.62 -4.95
C GLN A 84 -10.90 -21.90 -4.24
N ALA A 85 -11.47 -20.89 -3.59
CA ALA A 85 -12.71 -21.02 -2.84
C ALA A 85 -13.91 -21.41 -3.70
N LEU A 86 -13.95 -20.94 -4.96
CA LEU A 86 -14.94 -21.36 -5.95
C LEU A 86 -14.90 -22.88 -6.24
N ASN A 87 -13.78 -23.55 -5.98
CA ASN A 87 -13.54 -24.96 -6.32
C ASN A 87 -13.23 -25.82 -5.08
N PHE A 88 -13.58 -25.37 -3.86
CA PHE A 88 -13.36 -26.16 -2.64
C PHE A 88 -14.22 -27.43 -2.57
N ASP A 89 -15.25 -27.56 -3.40
CA ASP A 89 -16.02 -28.79 -3.60
C ASP A 89 -15.19 -29.91 -4.25
N MET A 90 -14.05 -29.58 -4.87
CA MET A 90 -13.17 -30.54 -5.53
C MET A 90 -12.13 -31.20 -4.60
N ILE A 91 -12.09 -30.83 -3.31
CA ILE A 91 -11.15 -31.36 -2.32
C ILE A 91 -11.89 -31.83 -1.06
N PRO A 92 -11.26 -32.67 -0.20
CA PRO A 92 -11.86 -33.03 1.08
C PRO A 92 -12.18 -31.79 1.92
N ALA A 93 -13.36 -31.77 2.56
CA ALA A 93 -13.82 -30.63 3.37
C ALA A 93 -12.79 -30.21 4.45
N ALA A 94 -12.13 -31.16 5.09
CA ALA A 94 -11.09 -30.90 6.09
C ALA A 94 -9.88 -30.14 5.51
N GLU A 95 -9.51 -30.38 4.25
CA GLU A 95 -8.43 -29.65 3.57
C GLU A 95 -8.86 -28.22 3.23
N ALA A 96 -10.09 -28.03 2.74
CA ALA A 96 -10.66 -26.71 2.49
C ALA A 96 -10.77 -25.87 3.78
N VAL A 97 -11.19 -26.47 4.89
CA VAL A 97 -11.24 -25.83 6.22
C VAL A 97 -9.85 -25.36 6.66
N ALA A 98 -8.81 -26.19 6.50
CA ALA A 98 -7.44 -25.80 6.85
C ALA A 98 -6.92 -24.63 5.99
N VAL A 99 -7.29 -24.57 4.71
CA VAL A 99 -6.97 -23.42 3.84
C VAL A 99 -7.70 -22.16 4.31
N LEU A 100 -8.97 -22.27 4.68
CA LEU A 100 -9.76 -21.16 5.21
C LEU A 100 -9.20 -20.66 6.54
N ASP A 101 -8.76 -21.54 7.45
CA ASP A 101 -8.12 -21.16 8.72
C ASP A 101 -6.88 -20.31 8.50
N ALA A 102 -6.00 -20.73 7.59
CA ALA A 102 -4.80 -19.98 7.25
C ALA A 102 -5.14 -18.61 6.66
N PHE A 103 -6.17 -18.56 5.79
CA PHE A 103 -6.64 -17.30 5.22
C PHE A 103 -7.24 -16.36 6.28
N ILE A 104 -8.09 -16.87 7.18
CA ILE A 104 -8.68 -16.09 8.29
C ILE A 104 -7.57 -15.50 9.15
N ALA A 105 -6.58 -16.29 9.55
CA ALA A 105 -5.46 -15.83 10.36
C ALA A 105 -4.68 -14.70 9.67
N GLU A 106 -4.42 -14.82 8.37
CA GLU A 106 -3.74 -13.78 7.59
C GLU A 106 -4.60 -12.51 7.46
N GLN A 107 -5.91 -12.65 7.24
CA GLN A 107 -6.82 -11.48 7.15
C GLN A 107 -7.00 -10.77 8.50
N ASP A 108 -7.12 -11.51 9.61
CA ASP A 108 -7.21 -10.92 10.95
C ASP A 108 -5.92 -10.17 11.32
N LYS A 109 -4.76 -10.74 10.96
CA LYS A 109 -3.47 -10.08 11.10
C LYS A 109 -3.40 -8.81 10.25
N ALA A 110 -3.77 -8.88 8.98
CA ALA A 110 -3.78 -7.72 8.07
C ALA A 110 -4.69 -6.59 8.59
N ALA A 111 -5.86 -6.93 9.12
CA ALA A 111 -6.76 -5.95 9.74
C ALA A 111 -6.08 -5.26 10.95
N THR A 112 -5.48 -6.04 11.84
CA THR A 112 -4.79 -5.54 13.03
C THR A 112 -3.61 -4.62 12.66
N GLU A 113 -2.80 -5.02 11.68
CA GLU A 113 -1.67 -4.22 11.22
C GLU A 113 -2.11 -2.91 10.54
N ALA A 114 -3.17 -2.97 9.72
CA ALA A 114 -3.78 -1.80 9.10
C ALA A 114 -4.25 -0.78 10.16
N GLU A 115 -4.92 -1.25 11.22
CA GLU A 115 -5.38 -0.39 12.31
C GLU A 115 -4.24 0.20 13.13
N ALA A 116 -3.23 -0.60 13.45
CA ALA A 116 -2.05 -0.09 14.14
C ALA A 116 -1.38 1.02 13.32
N HIS A 117 -1.32 0.88 11.99
CA HIS A 117 -0.82 1.93 11.11
C HIS A 117 -1.73 3.16 11.04
N ARG A 118 -3.05 2.95 10.98
CA ARG A 118 -4.09 4.00 11.04
C ARG A 118 -3.92 4.86 12.29
N ASP A 119 -3.76 4.24 13.45
CA ASP A 119 -3.57 4.95 14.73
C ASP A 119 -2.28 5.76 14.76
N ARG A 120 -1.21 5.19 14.19
CA ARG A 120 0.07 5.87 14.00
C ARG A 120 -0.05 7.12 13.12
N LEU A 121 -0.84 7.05 12.04
CA LEU A 121 -1.13 8.21 11.19
C LEU A 121 -1.93 9.28 11.93
N LEU A 122 -2.95 8.90 12.72
CA LEU A 122 -3.73 9.84 13.53
C LEU A 122 -2.86 10.57 14.58
N ARG A 123 -1.91 9.84 15.19
CA ARG A 123 -0.89 10.41 16.08
C ARG A 123 0.23 11.18 15.36
N LYS A 124 0.23 11.21 14.03
CA LYS A 124 1.24 11.87 13.18
C LYS A 124 2.65 11.33 13.45
N ASP A 125 2.78 10.06 13.82
CA ASP A 125 4.03 9.49 14.31
C ASP A 125 4.88 8.81 13.21
N THR A 126 4.31 8.58 12.02
CA THR A 126 5.02 7.94 10.90
C THR A 126 6.00 8.88 10.20
N ALA A 127 7.13 8.34 9.75
CA ALA A 127 8.20 9.13 9.13
C ALA A 127 7.74 9.90 7.87
N LEU A 128 6.97 9.24 6.99
CA LEU A 128 6.45 9.88 5.77
C LEU A 128 5.41 10.96 6.05
N LEU A 129 4.59 10.78 7.09
CA LEU A 129 3.62 11.81 7.47
C LEU A 129 4.33 13.01 8.07
N LYS A 130 5.30 12.80 8.98
CA LYS A 130 6.11 13.88 9.54
C LYS A 130 6.80 14.72 8.47
N GLU A 131 7.45 14.07 7.50
CA GLU A 131 8.10 14.77 6.37
C GLU A 131 7.08 15.51 5.50
N ARG A 132 5.87 14.95 5.33
CA ARG A 132 4.82 15.65 4.58
C ARG A 132 4.31 16.88 5.31
N LEU A 133 4.09 16.78 6.62
CA LEU A 133 3.51 17.85 7.44
C LEU A 133 4.49 19.00 7.64
N SER A 134 5.82 18.76 7.60
CA SER A 134 6.83 19.82 7.71
C SER A 134 6.73 20.87 6.60
N ARG A 135 6.06 20.56 5.49
CA ARG A 135 5.86 21.44 4.33
C ARG A 135 4.41 21.88 4.12
N ARG A 136 3.57 21.75 5.15
CA ARG A 136 2.13 22.05 5.08
C ARG A 136 1.73 22.99 6.20
N ASP A 137 0.70 23.76 5.94
CA ASP A 137 0.09 24.63 6.95
C ASP A 137 -0.33 23.79 8.17
N PRO A 138 0.10 24.15 9.41
CA PRO A 138 -0.34 23.49 10.63
C PRO A 138 -1.85 23.29 10.75
N GLU A 139 -2.67 24.23 10.23
CA GLU A 139 -4.13 24.12 10.26
C GLU A 139 -4.65 22.94 9.41
N GLU A 140 -3.89 22.50 8.41
CA GLU A 140 -4.25 21.36 7.56
C GLU A 140 -3.80 20.00 8.12
N HIS A 141 -2.93 19.97 9.14
CA HIS A 141 -2.25 18.75 9.58
C HIS A 141 -3.23 17.66 10.02
N ASP A 142 -4.26 18.03 10.76
CA ASP A 142 -5.30 17.09 11.22
C ASP A 142 -6.11 16.54 10.06
N ARG A 143 -6.48 17.38 9.09
CA ARG A 143 -7.21 16.93 7.89
C ARG A 143 -6.37 15.94 7.09
N ILE A 144 -5.09 16.23 6.87
CA ILE A 144 -4.17 15.36 6.13
C ILE A 144 -3.99 14.02 6.86
N ALA A 145 -3.78 14.05 8.17
CA ALA A 145 -3.62 12.84 8.98
C ALA A 145 -4.87 11.95 8.91
N ARG A 146 -6.06 12.53 9.08
CA ARG A 146 -7.34 11.80 8.98
C ARG A 146 -7.57 11.20 7.60
N LEU A 147 -7.36 11.96 6.53
CA LEU A 147 -7.53 11.45 5.16
C LEU A 147 -6.63 10.23 4.89
N LYS A 148 -5.39 10.26 5.38
CA LYS A 148 -4.45 9.14 5.22
C LYS A 148 -4.83 7.96 6.09
N ALA A 149 -5.18 8.20 7.35
CA ALA A 149 -5.66 7.17 8.27
C ALA A 149 -6.88 6.45 7.68
N HIS A 150 -7.77 7.18 7.03
CA HIS A 150 -9.00 6.63 6.44
C HIS A 150 -8.76 5.61 5.32
N VAL A 151 -7.65 5.72 4.58
CA VAL A 151 -7.26 4.67 3.62
C VAL A 151 -7.04 3.33 4.31
N PHE A 152 -6.46 3.35 5.51
CA PHE A 152 -6.20 2.15 6.30
C PHE A 152 -7.44 1.65 7.05
N ASP A 153 -8.41 2.53 7.37
CA ASP A 153 -9.75 2.09 7.78
C ASP A 153 -10.37 1.18 6.70
N GLY A 154 -10.28 1.58 5.43
CA GLY A 154 -10.77 0.80 4.30
C GLY A 154 -10.06 -0.54 4.14
N ILE A 155 -8.72 -0.57 4.24
CA ILE A 155 -7.95 -1.82 4.19
C ILE A 155 -8.37 -2.77 5.33
N ALA A 156 -8.48 -2.26 6.56
CA ALA A 156 -8.89 -3.06 7.71
C ALA A 156 -10.31 -3.60 7.54
N ALA A 157 -11.24 -2.78 7.03
CA ALA A 157 -12.62 -3.19 6.78
C ALA A 157 -12.70 -4.32 5.73
N VAL A 158 -11.96 -4.22 4.63
CA VAL A 158 -11.91 -5.27 3.60
C VAL A 158 -11.34 -6.58 4.17
N ALA A 159 -10.25 -6.51 4.93
CA ALA A 159 -9.64 -7.70 5.55
C ALA A 159 -10.61 -8.39 6.51
N ARG A 160 -11.32 -7.63 7.36
CA ARG A 160 -12.36 -8.18 8.25
C ARG A 160 -13.49 -8.85 7.49
N ALA A 161 -14.02 -8.19 6.47
CA ALA A 161 -15.09 -8.75 5.65
C ALA A 161 -14.66 -10.06 4.99
N LYS A 162 -13.42 -10.15 4.52
CA LYS A 162 -12.83 -11.39 3.99
C LYS A 162 -12.73 -12.48 5.06
N ALA A 163 -12.27 -12.15 6.27
CA ALA A 163 -12.21 -13.11 7.38
C ALA A 163 -13.60 -13.63 7.78
N GLU A 164 -14.59 -12.73 7.87
CA GLU A 164 -15.99 -13.08 8.17
C GLU A 164 -16.60 -13.98 7.10
N TRP A 165 -16.40 -13.64 5.83
CA TRP A 165 -16.83 -14.49 4.71
C TRP A 165 -16.18 -15.88 4.75
N ALA A 166 -14.88 -15.97 5.07
CA ALA A 166 -14.19 -17.26 5.15
C ALA A 166 -14.71 -18.12 6.31
N ARG A 167 -15.02 -17.51 7.47
CA ARG A 167 -15.67 -18.21 8.60
C ARG A 167 -17.05 -18.74 8.23
N GLU A 168 -17.80 -18.02 7.40
CA GLU A 168 -19.06 -18.54 6.83
C GLU A 168 -18.81 -19.75 5.92
N GLY A 169 -17.77 -19.68 5.07
CA GLY A 169 -17.35 -20.80 4.24
C GLY A 169 -17.05 -22.07 5.03
N GLN A 170 -16.41 -21.96 6.20
CA GLN A 170 -16.16 -23.11 7.08
C GLN A 170 -17.47 -23.76 7.56
N ARG A 171 -18.45 -22.95 7.98
CA ARG A 171 -19.76 -23.45 8.42
C ARG A 171 -20.51 -24.21 7.33
N LEU A 172 -20.35 -23.81 6.07
CA LEU A 172 -20.94 -24.50 4.92
C LEU A 172 -20.27 -25.85 4.60
N LEU A 173 -18.99 -26.01 4.94
CA LEU A 173 -18.26 -27.26 4.73
C LEU A 173 -18.51 -28.30 5.84
N GLU A 174 -19.04 -27.85 6.98
CA GLU A 174 -19.38 -28.69 8.13
C GLU A 174 -20.83 -29.20 8.09
N SER A 175 -21.69 -28.64 7.21
CA SER A 175 -23.10 -28.99 7.06
C SER A 175 -23.34 -30.10 6.04
#